data_AF-A0A2X0PN44-F1
#
_entry.id   AF-A0A2X0PN44-F1
#
_cell.length_a   1.000
_cell.length_b   1.000
_cell.length_c   1.000
_cell.angle_alpha   90.00
_cell.angle_beta   90.00
_cell.angle_gamma   90.00
#
_symmetry.space_group_name_H-M   'P 1'
#
loop_
_entity.id
_entity.type
_entity.pdbx_description
1 polymer ?
#
loop_
_entity_poly.entity_id
_entity_poly.type
_entity_poly.pdbx_seq_one_letter_code
_entity_poly.pdbx_strand_id
1 'polypeptide(L)'
;MLTIQSQLLTELSAALTVLLSTTKMLTIQSQLLTELSAALTVLLSTTKMLTIQSQLLTELSAALTVLLSTTKMLTIQSQLLTELSAALTVLLSTTKMLTIQSQLLTELSAALTVLLSTTKMLTIQSQLLTELSAALTVLLSTTKMLTIQSHFTDNFSGLLLSFL
;
A
#
# COMPACT_ATOMS: atom_id res chain seq x y z
N MET A 1 -11.47 -19.67 6.08
CA MET A 1 -10.92 -18.48 5.43
C MET A 1 -12.03 -17.43 5.46
N LEU A 2 -11.73 -16.17 5.74
CA LEU A 2 -12.68 -15.08 5.53
C LEU A 2 -12.23 -14.34 4.27
N THR A 3 -13.16 -14.08 3.36
CA THR A 3 -12.91 -13.30 2.15
C THR A 3 -13.85 -12.10 2.16
N ILE A 4 -13.31 -10.91 1.90
CA ILE A 4 -14.08 -9.68 1.73
C ILE A 4 -13.80 -9.18 0.31
N GLN A 5 -14.88 -8.90 -0.42
CA GLN A 5 -14.82 -8.30 -1.76
C GLN A 5 -15.63 -7.00 -1.73
N SER A 6 -15.07 -5.94 -2.30
CA SER A 6 -15.72 -4.63 -2.41
C SER A 6 -15.43 -4.04 -3.77
N GLN A 7 -16.48 -3.51 -4.41
CA GLN A 7 -16.41 -2.70 -5.61
C GLN A 7 -17.24 -1.44 -5.34
N LEU A 8 -16.70 -0.28 -5.70
CA LEU A 8 -17.40 1.01 -5.62
C LEU A 8 -17.15 1.77 -6.93
N LEU A 9 -18.21 2.43 -7.41
CA LEU A 9 -18.25 3.12 -8.70
C LEU A 9 -18.95 4.48 -8.48
N THR A 10 -18.27 5.58 -8.78
CA THR A 10 -18.79 6.98 -8.78
C THR A 10 -19.43 7.49 -7.49
N GLU A 11 -18.67 8.27 -6.71
CA GLU A 11 -19.18 9.30 -5.76
C GLU A 11 -18.39 10.61 -5.91
N LEU A 12 -18.97 11.74 -5.48
CA LEU A 12 -18.34 13.09 -5.57
C LEU A 12 -17.30 13.37 -4.46
N SER A 13 -17.41 12.65 -3.34
CA SER A 13 -16.37 12.51 -2.32
C SER A 13 -16.73 11.34 -1.39
N ALA A 14 -15.77 10.48 -1.09
CA ALA A 14 -16.01 9.25 -0.35
C ALA A 14 -15.09 9.11 0.87
N ALA A 15 -15.64 8.67 2.01
CA ALA A 15 -14.88 8.37 3.22
C ALA A 15 -15.23 6.97 3.74
N LEU A 16 -14.27 6.05 3.71
CA LEU A 16 -14.47 4.66 4.13
C LEU A 16 -13.49 4.27 5.24
N THR A 17 -14.00 3.65 6.30
CA THR A 17 -13.19 3.04 7.36
C THR A 17 -13.49 1.54 7.45
N VAL A 18 -12.44 0.72 7.35
CA VAL A 18 -12.52 -0.74 7.50
C VAL A 18 -11.73 -1.15 8.74
N LEU A 19 -12.41 -1.71 9.74
CA LEU A 19 -11.80 -2.27 10.96
C LEU A 19 -12.12 -3.76 11.07
N LEU A 20 -11.09 -4.61 11.11
CA LEU A 20 -11.28 -6.07 11.26
C LEU A 20 -10.16 -6.75 12.06
N SER A 21 -10.53 -7.76 12.86
CA SER A 21 -9.58 -8.63 13.57
C SER A 21 -9.97 -10.10 13.43
N THR A 22 -9.01 -10.99 13.22
CA THR A 22 -9.31 -12.44 13.07
C THR A 22 -8.13 -13.37 13.39
N THR A 23 -8.43 -14.54 13.95
CA THR A 23 -7.43 -15.59 14.23
C THR A 23 -7.16 -16.52 13.04
N LYS A 24 -7.80 -16.25 11.90
CA LYS A 24 -7.79 -17.08 10.69
C LYS A 24 -7.12 -16.34 9.52
N MET A 25 -7.05 -17.00 8.37
CA MET A 25 -6.67 -16.37 7.11
C MET A 25 -7.76 -15.41 6.66
N LEU A 26 -7.36 -14.18 6.31
CA LEU A 26 -8.20 -13.13 5.74
C LEU A 26 -7.67 -12.75 4.36
N THR A 27 -8.56 -12.74 3.38
CA THR A 27 -8.31 -12.22 2.03
C THR A 27 -9.23 -11.02 1.81
N ILE A 28 -8.67 -9.90 1.36
CA ILE A 28 -9.46 -8.72 0.96
C ILE A 28 -9.12 -8.37 -0.48
N GLN A 29 -10.15 -8.16 -1.29
CA GLN A 29 -10.05 -7.69 -2.67
C GLN A 29 -10.92 -6.43 -2.80
N SER A 30 -10.33 -5.36 -3.31
CA SER A 30 -11.00 -4.07 -3.50
C SER A 30 -10.70 -3.50 -4.88
N GLN A 31 -11.73 -2.99 -5.56
CA GLN A 31 -11.61 -2.24 -6.80
C GLN A 31 -12.42 -0.94 -6.68
N LEU A 32 -11.83 0.19 -7.09
CA LEU A 32 -12.42 1.53 -6.95
C LEU A 32 -12.20 2.35 -8.22
N LEU A 33 -13.26 3.02 -8.69
CA LEU A 33 -13.33 3.80 -9.94
C LEU A 33 -14.17 5.10 -9.73
N THR A 34 -13.49 6.23 -9.51
CA THR A 34 -13.94 7.67 -9.47
C THR A 34 -14.95 8.13 -8.38
N GLU A 35 -15.08 9.42 -7.98
CA GLU A 35 -14.52 10.72 -8.46
C GLU A 35 -13.97 11.66 -7.33
N LEU A 36 -13.16 12.64 -7.77
CA LEU A 36 -12.73 13.89 -7.11
C LEU A 36 -11.92 13.82 -5.79
N SER A 37 -12.40 13.19 -4.71
CA SER A 37 -11.57 13.04 -3.50
C SER A 37 -12.02 11.92 -2.55
N ALA A 38 -11.12 10.99 -2.28
CA ALA A 38 -11.34 9.86 -1.38
C ALA A 38 -10.43 9.84 -0.14
N ALA A 39 -11.00 9.43 0.99
CA ALA A 39 -10.28 9.12 2.23
C ALA A 39 -10.58 7.67 2.66
N LEU A 40 -9.57 6.80 2.63
CA LEU A 40 -9.69 5.40 3.03
C LEU A 40 -8.78 5.10 4.22
N THR A 41 -9.37 4.62 5.32
CA THR A 41 -8.63 4.10 6.49
C THR A 41 -8.87 2.61 6.67
N VAL A 42 -7.79 1.82 6.69
CA VAL A 42 -7.84 0.36 6.83
C VAL A 42 -7.04 -0.08 8.05
N LEU A 43 -7.72 -0.60 9.07
CA LEU A 43 -7.14 -1.23 10.26
C LEU A 43 -7.43 -2.72 10.26
N LEU A 44 -6.40 -3.56 10.06
CA LEU A 44 -6.56 -5.01 10.01
C LEU A 44 -5.51 -5.73 10.87
N SER A 45 -5.98 -6.75 11.59
CA SER A 45 -5.11 -7.62 12.40
C SER A 45 -5.42 -9.10 12.17
N THR A 46 -4.40 -9.93 11.95
CA THR A 46 -4.58 -11.39 11.87
C THR A 46 -3.52 -12.20 12.61
N THR A 47 -3.86 -13.40 13.09
CA THR A 47 -2.87 -14.30 13.74
C THR A 47 -2.32 -15.40 12.82
N LYS A 48 -2.60 -15.33 11.51
CA LYS A 48 -2.12 -16.32 10.54
C LYS A 48 -1.66 -15.69 9.23
N MET A 49 -2.58 -15.20 8.43
CA MET A 49 -2.28 -14.70 7.09
C MET A 49 -3.27 -13.60 6.74
N LEU A 50 -2.73 -12.52 6.17
CA LEU A 50 -3.49 -11.43 5.59
C LEU A 50 -3.00 -11.25 4.15
N THR A 51 -3.92 -11.41 3.21
CA THR A 51 -3.69 -11.14 1.79
C THR A 51 -4.59 -9.98 1.37
N ILE A 52 -4.01 -8.92 0.84
CA ILE A 52 -4.74 -7.75 0.34
C ILE A 52 -4.38 -7.56 -1.14
N GLN A 53 -5.41 -7.41 -1.97
CA GLN A 53 -5.29 -7.05 -3.37
C GLN A 53 -6.16 -5.81 -3.61
N SER A 54 -5.57 -4.74 -4.11
CA SER A 54 -6.28 -3.49 -4.41
C SER A 54 -5.95 -2.99 -5.81
N GLN A 55 -6.98 -2.54 -6.52
CA GLN A 55 -6.85 -1.85 -7.81
C GLN A 55 -7.61 -0.53 -7.74
N LEU A 56 -6.93 0.58 -8.03
CA LEU A 56 -7.50 1.93 -8.06
C LEU A 56 -7.32 2.53 -9.45
N LEU A 57 -8.38 3.11 -9.99
CA LEU A 57 -8.40 3.77 -11.30
C LEU A 57 -9.10 5.14 -11.18
N THR A 58 -8.31 6.22 -11.28
CA THR A 58 -8.69 7.66 -11.38
C THR A 58 -9.47 8.32 -10.22
N GLU A 59 -8.81 9.26 -9.53
CA GLU A 59 -9.38 10.43 -8.82
C GLU A 59 -8.46 11.67 -8.90
N LEU A 60 -8.87 12.80 -8.31
CA LEU A 60 -8.14 14.09 -8.39
C LEU A 60 -7.22 14.33 -7.17
N SER A 61 -7.59 13.80 -5.99
CA SER A 61 -6.70 13.74 -4.82
C SER A 61 -7.14 12.68 -3.80
N ALA A 62 -6.24 11.76 -3.44
CA ALA A 62 -6.54 10.67 -2.50
C ALA A 62 -5.67 10.67 -1.23
N ALA A 63 -6.29 10.28 -0.11
CA ALA A 63 -5.62 10.02 1.16
C ALA A 63 -5.90 8.59 1.65
N LEU A 64 -4.84 7.77 1.73
CA LEU A 64 -4.93 6.37 2.15
C LEU A 64 -4.06 6.11 3.38
N THR A 65 -4.69 5.67 4.48
CA THR A 65 -4.01 5.22 5.71
C THR A 65 -4.24 3.74 5.93
N VAL A 66 -3.14 2.97 5.96
CA VAL A 66 -3.15 1.50 6.05
C VAL A 66 -2.33 1.06 7.25
N LEU A 67 -3.01 0.53 8.28
CA LEU A 67 -2.40 -0.01 9.49
C LEU A 67 -2.68 -1.51 9.59
N LEU A 68 -1.65 -2.32 9.32
CA LEU A 68 -1.80 -3.78 9.24
C LEU A 68 -0.85 -4.49 10.19
N SER A 69 -1.36 -5.52 10.86
CA SER A 69 -0.57 -6.39 11.73
C SER A 69 -0.84 -7.87 11.44
N THR A 70 0.22 -8.69 11.40
CA THR A 70 0.04 -10.14 11.39
C THR A 70 1.16 -10.91 12.08
N THR A 71 0.82 -12.06 12.68
CA THR A 71 1.80 -12.89 13.39
C THR A 71 2.48 -13.96 12.52
N LYS A 72 2.19 -14.04 11.21
CA LYS A 72 3.01 -14.87 10.30
C LYS A 72 3.27 -14.23 8.94
N MET A 73 2.25 -14.08 8.08
CA MET A 73 2.45 -13.68 6.68
C MET A 73 1.50 -12.56 6.28
N LEU A 74 2.07 -11.47 5.76
CA LEU A 74 1.36 -10.36 5.14
C LEU A 74 1.79 -10.27 3.67
N THR A 75 0.83 -10.40 2.77
CA THR A 75 1.02 -10.21 1.32
C THR A 75 0.13 -9.07 0.86
N ILE A 76 0.74 -8.06 0.24
CA ILE A 76 0.03 -6.91 -0.32
C ILE A 76 0.38 -6.81 -1.81
N GLN A 77 -0.64 -6.71 -2.65
CA GLN A 77 -0.53 -6.43 -4.07
C GLN A 77 -1.39 -5.22 -4.39
N SER A 78 -0.79 -4.16 -4.94
CA SER A 78 -1.50 -2.92 -5.28
C SER A 78 -1.17 -2.47 -6.70
N GLN A 79 -2.21 -2.12 -7.46
CA GLN A 79 -2.09 -1.48 -8.76
C GLN A 79 -2.82 -0.14 -8.73
N LEU A 80 -2.13 0.94 -9.12
CA LEU A 80 -2.66 2.28 -9.24
C LEU A 80 -2.51 2.75 -10.69
N LEU A 81 -3.60 3.28 -11.27
CA LEU A 81 -3.57 4.00 -12.54
C LEU A 81 -4.19 5.41 -12.37
N THR A 82 -3.35 6.43 -12.58
CA THR A 82 -3.64 7.88 -12.66
C THR A 82 -4.30 8.54 -11.43
N GLU A 83 -3.56 9.43 -10.75
CA GLU A 83 -4.08 10.53 -9.90
C GLU A 83 -3.19 11.79 -10.00
N LEU A 84 -3.70 12.96 -9.57
CA LEU A 84 -2.98 14.24 -9.69
C LEU A 84 -2.18 14.62 -8.43
N SER A 85 -2.61 14.20 -7.24
CA SER A 85 -1.85 14.29 -6.00
C SER A 85 -2.27 13.23 -4.97
N ALA A 86 -1.33 12.42 -4.48
CA ALA A 86 -1.63 11.33 -3.55
C ALA A 86 -0.84 11.41 -2.23
N ALA A 87 -1.52 11.11 -1.12
CA ALA A 87 -0.92 10.95 0.21
C ALA A 87 -1.18 9.53 0.76
N LEU A 88 -0.12 8.73 0.85
CA LEU A 88 -0.20 7.34 1.30
C LEU A 88 0.66 7.14 2.56
N THR A 89 0.01 6.75 3.66
CA THR A 89 0.66 6.33 4.90
C THR A 89 0.44 4.85 5.15
N VAL A 90 1.53 4.07 5.15
CA VAL A 90 1.50 2.63 5.35
C VAL A 90 2.33 2.25 6.57
N LEU A 91 1.69 1.65 7.58
CA LEU A 91 2.33 1.15 8.79
C LEU A 91 2.07 -0.35 8.92
N LEU A 92 3.09 -1.17 8.61
CA LEU A 92 2.97 -2.63 8.58
C LEU A 92 3.85 -3.28 9.64
N SER A 93 3.28 -4.23 10.37
CA SER A 93 4.01 -5.07 11.34
C SER A 93 3.79 -6.55 11.03
N THR A 94 4.86 -7.35 10.98
CA THR A 94 4.76 -8.79 10.73
C THR A 94 5.83 -9.61 11.44
N THR A 95 5.50 -10.68 12.15
CA THR A 95 6.55 -11.44 12.89
C THR A 95 7.30 -12.50 12.08
N LYS A 96 7.00 -12.71 10.78
CA LYS A 96 7.80 -13.60 9.92
C LYS A 96 8.05 -13.07 8.52
N MET A 97 7.02 -12.94 7.68
CA MET A 97 7.20 -12.65 6.25
C MET A 97 6.27 -11.53 5.78
N LEU A 98 6.85 -10.47 5.26
CA LEU A 98 6.17 -9.38 4.60
C LEU A 98 6.58 -9.33 3.13
N THR A 99 5.60 -9.48 2.24
CA THR A 99 5.78 -9.37 0.78
C THR A 99 4.90 -8.24 0.27
N ILE A 100 5.51 -7.27 -0.42
CA ILE A 100 4.83 -6.12 -1.03
C ILE A 100 5.16 -6.12 -2.53
N GLN A 101 4.13 -6.02 -3.35
CA GLN A 101 4.25 -5.83 -4.79
C GLN A 101 3.40 -4.61 -5.20
N SER A 102 4.02 -3.58 -5.76
CA SER A 102 3.33 -2.39 -6.25
C SER A 102 3.63 -2.11 -7.72
N GLN A 103 2.59 -1.70 -8.45
CA GLN A 103 2.72 -1.15 -9.79
C GLN A 103 1.98 0.19 -9.84
N LEU A 104 2.70 1.26 -10.16
CA LEU A 104 2.17 2.61 -10.36
C LEU A 104 2.39 3.04 -11.80
N LEU A 105 1.35 3.59 -12.41
CA LEU A 105 1.36 4.17 -13.75
C LEU A 105 0.74 5.57 -13.68
N THR A 106 1.57 6.59 -13.94
CA THR A 106 1.28 8.06 -13.97
C THR A 106 0.78 8.71 -12.67
N GLU A 107 1.60 9.60 -12.07
CA GLU A 107 1.18 10.66 -11.12
C GLU A 107 2.00 11.96 -11.30
N LEU A 108 1.49 13.11 -10.82
CA LEU A 108 2.14 14.43 -10.94
C LEU A 108 2.82 14.93 -9.64
N SER A 109 2.29 14.57 -8.47
CA SER A 109 2.94 14.83 -7.17
C SER A 109 2.55 13.81 -6.10
N ALA A 110 3.52 13.12 -5.50
CA ALA A 110 3.26 12.02 -4.55
C ALA A 110 3.95 12.21 -3.19
N ALA A 111 3.27 11.87 -2.10
CA ALA A 111 3.82 11.78 -0.75
C ALA A 111 3.58 10.38 -0.15
N LEU A 112 4.64 9.59 -0.03
CA LEU A 112 4.59 8.21 0.45
C LEU A 112 5.39 8.06 1.75
N THR A 113 4.70 7.77 2.86
CA THR A 113 5.31 7.40 4.14
C THR A 113 5.08 5.93 4.41
N VAL A 114 6.16 5.17 4.51
CA VAL A 114 6.15 3.71 4.68
C VAL A 114 7.01 3.33 5.89
N LEU A 115 6.39 2.76 6.91
CA LEU A 115 7.07 2.21 8.08
C LEU A 115 6.80 0.71 8.18
N LEU A 116 7.82 -0.09 7.91
CA LEU A 116 7.73 -1.56 7.87
C LEU A 116 8.57 -2.17 8.98
N SER A 117 7.95 -3.02 9.80
CA SER A 117 8.66 -3.86 10.77
C SER A 117 8.39 -5.34 10.47
N THR A 118 9.46 -6.11 10.22
CA THR A 118 9.37 -7.57 10.14
C THR A 118 10.50 -8.27 10.86
N THR A 119 10.23 -9.37 11.59
CA THR A 119 11.29 -10.02 12.39
C THR A 119 12.02 -11.17 11.68
N LYS A 120 11.76 -11.41 10.37
CA LYS A 120 12.57 -12.34 9.56
C LYS A 120 12.79 -11.89 8.12
N MET A 121 11.74 -11.77 7.30
CA MET A 121 11.88 -11.60 5.85
C MET A 121 11.00 -10.46 5.35
N LEU A 122 11.64 -9.54 4.61
CA LEU A 122 11.01 -8.46 3.86
C LEU A 122 11.36 -8.59 2.38
N THR A 123 10.34 -8.70 1.53
CA THR A 123 10.47 -8.64 0.07
C THR A 123 9.62 -7.49 -0.45
N ILE A 124 10.24 -6.55 -1.18
CA ILE A 124 9.59 -5.42 -1.83
C ILE A 124 9.91 -5.48 -3.32
N GLN A 125 8.88 -5.45 -4.15
CA GLN A 125 9.00 -5.29 -5.60
C GLN A 125 8.13 -4.11 -6.05
N SER A 126 8.72 -3.17 -6.79
CA SER A 126 8.02 -1.99 -7.27
C SER A 126 8.34 -1.71 -8.73
N GLN A 127 7.32 -1.31 -9.50
CA GLN A 127 7.46 -0.81 -10.86
C GLN A 127 6.74 0.54 -10.95
N LEU A 128 7.46 1.58 -11.36
CA LEU A 128 6.94 2.91 -11.62
C LEU A 128 7.17 3.27 -13.08
N LEU A 129 6.13 3.75 -13.76
CA LEU A 129 6.22 4.37 -15.07
C LEU A 129 5.63 5.79 -15.01
N THR A 130 6.49 6.78 -15.26
CA THR A 130 6.28 8.25 -15.24
C THR A 130 5.93 8.92 -13.90
N GLU A 131 6.65 10.01 -13.56
CA GLU A 131 6.39 10.96 -12.45
C GLU A 131 6.88 12.38 -12.82
N LEU A 132 6.49 13.41 -12.06
CA LEU A 132 7.06 14.77 -12.16
C LEU A 132 7.55 15.38 -10.82
N SER A 133 7.10 14.87 -9.66
CA SER A 133 7.69 15.16 -8.35
C SER A 133 7.24 14.14 -7.29
N ALA A 134 8.13 13.70 -6.40
CA ALA A 134 7.75 12.74 -5.35
C ALA A 134 8.60 12.86 -4.09
N ALA A 135 7.96 12.71 -2.93
CA ALA A 135 8.57 12.63 -1.61
C ALA A 135 8.34 11.22 -1.03
N LEU A 136 9.40 10.42 -1.00
CA LEU A 136 9.38 9.06 -0.44
C LEU A 136 10.12 9.03 0.91
N THR A 137 9.40 8.70 1.98
CA THR A 137 9.99 8.36 3.29
C THR A 137 9.74 6.88 3.57
N VAL A 138 10.81 6.08 3.65
CA VAL A 138 10.74 4.64 3.90
C VAL A 138 11.63 4.31 5.10
N LEU A 139 11.04 3.80 6.17
CA LEU A 139 11.73 3.31 7.36
C LEU A 139 11.48 1.79 7.48
N LEU A 140 12.56 1.01 7.41
CA LEU A 140 12.50 -0.45 7.38
C LEU A 140 13.24 -1.04 8.58
N SER A 141 12.60 -1.94 9.32
CA SER A 141 13.28 -2.78 10.30
C SER A 141 13.12 -4.25 9.93
N THR A 142 14.22 -4.93 9.62
CA THR A 142 14.28 -6.39 9.43
C THR A 142 15.53 -6.99 10.03
N THR A 143 15.40 -8.12 10.72
CA THR A 143 16.48 -8.70 11.52
C THR A 143 17.17 -9.91 10.86
N LYS A 144 16.79 -10.32 9.63
CA LYS A 144 17.45 -11.45 8.94
C LYS A 144 17.59 -11.30 7.43
N MET A 145 16.55 -10.90 6.71
CA MET A 145 16.57 -10.84 5.24
C MET A 145 15.77 -9.66 4.69
N LEU A 146 16.38 -9.00 3.70
CA LEU A 146 15.83 -7.87 2.95
C LEU A 146 16.08 -8.10 1.46
N THR A 147 15.03 -8.03 0.66
CA THR A 147 15.11 -8.00 -0.81
C THR A 147 14.29 -6.81 -1.30
N ILE A 148 14.92 -5.90 -2.04
CA ILE A 148 14.26 -4.76 -2.67
C ILE A 148 14.59 -4.79 -4.15
N GLN A 149 13.57 -4.67 -5.00
CA GLN A 149 13.71 -4.53 -6.45
C GLN A 149 12.79 -3.41 -6.93
N SER A 150 13.36 -2.43 -7.63
CA SER A 150 12.64 -1.29 -8.17
C SER A 150 12.99 -1.08 -9.65
N HIS A 151 12.02 -0.70 -10.46
CA HIS A 151 12.20 -0.34 -11.86
C HIS A 151 11.49 0.98 -12.15
N PHE A 152 12.21 1.92 -12.76
CA PHE A 152 11.75 3.28 -13.09
C PHE A 152 12.10 3.57 -14.55
N THR A 153 11.29 4.37 -15.26
CA THR A 153 11.53 4.67 -16.69
C THR A 153 11.89 6.12 -17.00
N ASP A 154 11.61 7.09 -16.11
CA ASP A 154 11.74 8.53 -16.42
C ASP A 154 12.21 9.40 -15.23
N ASN A 155 12.34 10.70 -15.48
CA ASN A 155 13.09 11.70 -14.71
C ASN A 155 12.60 11.92 -13.26
N PHE A 156 13.50 11.80 -12.26
CA PHE A 156 13.14 11.80 -10.84
C PHE A 156 13.83 12.95 -10.07
N SER A 157 13.07 13.73 -9.30
CA SER A 157 13.59 14.79 -8.42
C SER A 157 12.88 14.82 -7.06
N GLY A 158 13.40 14.10 -6.06
CA GLY A 158 12.88 14.16 -4.68
C GLY A 158 13.10 12.94 -3.76
N LEU A 159 13.89 11.94 -4.16
CA LEU A 159 14.04 10.71 -3.37
C LEU A 159 14.94 10.92 -2.13
N LEU A 160 14.42 10.67 -0.92
CA LEU A 160 15.20 10.70 0.32
C LEU A 160 14.97 9.40 1.14
N LEU A 161 15.74 8.38 0.80
CA LEU A 161 15.71 7.07 1.46
C LEU A 161 16.48 7.10 2.79
N SER A 162 15.82 6.78 3.90
CA SER A 162 16.41 6.73 5.25
C SER A 162 16.30 5.35 5.90
N PHE A 163 17.34 4.53 5.76
CA PHE A 163 17.42 3.21 6.38
C PHE A 163 17.99 3.29 7.81
N LEU A 164 17.42 2.50 8.75
CA LEU A 164 17.80 2.41 10.17
C LEU A 164 17.77 0.94 10.65
#